data_AF-A0A7S1D745-F1
#
_entry.id   AF-A0A7S1D745-F1
#
_cell.length_a   1.000
_cell.length_b   1.000
_cell.length_c   1.000
_cell.angle_alpha   90.00
_cell.angle_beta   90.00
_cell.angle_gamma   90.00
#
_symmetry.space_group_name_H-M   'P 1'
#
loop_
_entity.id
_entity.type
_entity.pdbx_description
1 polymer ?
#
loop_
_entity_poly.entity_id
_entity_poly.type
_entity_poly.pdbx_seq_one_letter_code
_entity_poly.pdbx_strand_id
1 'polypeptide(L)'
;MTAFFAFLFSPFLLSSNILVVVGLMKADRVIYLPLLGFCMMEALLFKVFFLQAAQTQPNNNNNNRQSFTKRPLHWVGYLLFMLQLGLLTAKLHERNHAWSNSLSLWLNAYAVNPRSHHTMYNCGYELSLKQRYEEAEFVLRPIGNPRVDGPSNTFVYVMVLYNLQRCDEALVYMDEAKAVLDEKRASGGVRNLPHMLDRTESNLLVARAHCADEIAEKGRLMYEAVQLDQSNPYAVQQAKALMDRIDTLKKLQEKSPHLKIF
;
A
#
# COMPACT_ATOMS: atom_id res chain seq x y z
N MET A 1 28.93 -24.42 -9.35
CA MET A 1 29.17 -23.16 -8.61
C MET A 1 28.80 -21.92 -9.43
N THR A 2 29.20 -21.82 -10.70
CA THR A 2 28.90 -20.67 -11.58
C THR A 2 27.40 -20.38 -11.74
N ALA A 3 26.57 -21.42 -11.92
CA ALA A 3 25.11 -21.25 -12.03
C ALA A 3 24.47 -20.65 -10.75
N PHE A 4 24.98 -20.98 -9.56
CA PHE A 4 24.47 -20.43 -8.29
C PHE A 4 24.71 -18.92 -8.19
N PHE A 5 25.94 -18.47 -8.45
CA PHE A 5 26.27 -17.05 -8.44
C PHE A 5 25.44 -16.29 -9.49
N ALA A 6 25.19 -16.90 -10.64
CA ALA A 6 24.32 -16.32 -11.67
C ALA A 6 22.88 -16.14 -11.16
N PHE A 7 22.25 -17.14 -10.53
CA PHE A 7 20.87 -17.01 -10.03
C PHE A 7 20.72 -16.18 -8.76
N LEU A 8 21.74 -16.08 -7.91
CA LEU A 8 21.67 -15.25 -6.69
C LEU A 8 21.90 -13.76 -7.00
N PHE A 9 22.93 -13.44 -7.79
CA PHE A 9 23.37 -12.06 -7.98
C PHE A 9 22.77 -11.39 -9.21
N SER A 10 22.53 -12.12 -10.30
CA SER A 10 21.98 -11.53 -11.54
C SER A 10 20.62 -10.86 -11.32
N PRO A 11 19.64 -11.49 -10.64
CA PRO A 11 18.35 -10.84 -10.43
C PRO A 11 18.43 -9.71 -9.41
N PHE A 12 19.34 -9.78 -8.43
CA PHE A 12 19.58 -8.69 -7.50
C PHE A 12 20.14 -7.47 -8.24
N LEU A 13 21.13 -7.65 -9.11
CA LEU A 13 21.70 -6.58 -9.94
C LEU A 13 20.67 -5.95 -10.90
N LEU A 14 19.78 -6.77 -11.46
CA LEU A 14 18.69 -6.29 -12.32
C LEU A 14 17.60 -5.54 -11.53
N SER A 15 17.30 -5.97 -10.30
CA SER A 15 16.29 -5.36 -9.43
C SER A 15 16.78 -4.10 -8.72
N SER A 16 18.09 -3.97 -8.49
CA SER A 16 18.71 -2.86 -7.74
C SER A 16 18.73 -1.53 -8.50
N ASN A 17 18.20 -1.48 -9.72
CA ASN A 17 18.28 -0.33 -10.63
C ASN A 17 19.72 0.12 -10.99
N ILE A 18 20.74 -0.70 -10.74
CA ILE A 18 22.15 -0.38 -11.02
C ILE A 18 22.47 -0.51 -12.52
N LEU A 19 21.94 -1.54 -13.18
CA LEU A 19 22.22 -1.81 -14.59
C LEU A 19 21.11 -1.32 -15.52
N VAL A 20 19.85 -1.38 -15.07
CA VAL A 20 18.67 -0.92 -15.82
C VAL A 20 17.73 -0.26 -14.82
N VAL A 21 17.32 0.99 -15.07
CA VAL A 21 16.28 1.65 -14.25
C VAL A 21 14.94 1.02 -14.64
N VAL A 22 14.57 -0.05 -13.94
CA VAL A 22 13.31 -0.74 -14.18
C VAL A 22 12.28 -0.09 -13.26
N GLY A 23 11.48 0.84 -13.79
CA GLY A 23 10.39 1.52 -13.07
C GLY A 23 9.22 0.60 -12.66
N LEU A 24 9.48 -0.67 -12.41
CA LEU A 24 8.48 -1.66 -12.05
C LEU A 24 8.23 -1.61 -10.54
N MET A 25 7.03 -1.16 -10.16
CA MET A 25 6.38 -1.51 -8.89
C MET A 25 6.12 -3.03 -8.74
N LYS A 26 6.67 -3.87 -9.63
CA LYS A 26 6.56 -5.34 -9.68
C LYS A 26 7.88 -6.04 -9.28
N ALA A 27 8.71 -5.40 -8.46
CA ALA A 27 9.92 -6.02 -7.92
C ALA A 27 9.62 -7.35 -7.19
N ASP A 28 8.40 -7.54 -6.66
CA ASP A 28 7.96 -8.78 -5.98
C ASP A 28 8.19 -10.06 -6.79
N ARG A 29 8.06 -10.01 -8.13
CA ARG A 29 8.28 -11.21 -8.96
C ARG A 29 9.76 -11.48 -9.25
N VAL A 30 10.62 -10.46 -9.13
CA VAL A 30 12.07 -10.60 -9.36
C VAL A 30 12.75 -11.20 -8.13
N ILE A 31 12.16 -11.07 -6.94
CA ILE A 31 12.69 -11.63 -5.68
C ILE A 31 12.64 -13.16 -5.64
N TYR A 32 11.78 -13.80 -6.44
CA TYR A 32 11.71 -15.27 -6.49
C TYR A 32 12.99 -15.92 -7.04
N LEU A 33 13.69 -15.24 -7.95
CA LEU A 33 14.91 -15.79 -8.58
C LEU A 33 16.11 -15.84 -7.61
N PRO A 34 16.41 -14.79 -6.83
CA PRO A 34 17.42 -14.86 -5.76
C PRO A 34 17.05 -15.86 -4.67
N LEU A 35 15.77 -15.94 -4.29
CA LEU A 35 15.29 -16.94 -3.31
C LEU A 35 15.51 -18.37 -3.81
N LEU A 36 15.25 -18.65 -5.09
CA LEU A 36 15.56 -19.94 -5.71
C LEU A 36 17.07 -20.24 -5.64
N GLY A 37 17.92 -19.25 -5.94
CA GLY A 37 19.38 -19.37 -5.81
C GLY A 37 19.83 -19.69 -4.37
N PHE A 38 19.21 -19.05 -3.38
CA PHE A 38 19.44 -19.31 -1.96
C PHE A 38 19.03 -20.75 -1.58
N CYS A 39 17.84 -21.21 -1.98
CA CYS A 39 17.40 -22.58 -1.73
C CYS A 39 18.34 -23.63 -2.35
N MET A 40 18.85 -23.38 -3.56
CA MET A 40 19.83 -24.26 -4.21
C MET A 40 21.16 -24.31 -3.45
N MET A 41 21.61 -23.19 -2.90
CA MET A 41 22.82 -23.13 -2.08
C MET A 41 22.67 -23.96 -0.81
N GLU A 42 21.55 -23.81 -0.09
CA GLU A 42 21.27 -24.59 1.11
C GLU A 42 21.21 -26.09 0.85
N ALA A 43 20.57 -26.50 -0.25
CA ALA A 43 20.52 -27.91 -0.64
C ALA A 43 21.92 -28.47 -0.93
N LEU A 44 22.80 -27.68 -1.55
CA LEU A 44 24.20 -28.07 -1.80
C LEU A 44 25.02 -28.14 -0.49
N LEU A 45 24.86 -27.16 0.41
CA LEU A 45 25.49 -27.19 1.73
C LEU A 45 25.02 -28.41 2.52
N PHE A 46 23.73 -28.70 2.51
CA PHE A 46 23.16 -29.89 3.13
C PHE A 46 23.76 -31.17 2.53
N LYS A 47 23.88 -31.26 1.20
CA LYS A 47 24.52 -32.43 0.56
C LYS A 47 25.98 -32.61 0.98
N VAL A 48 26.78 -31.53 1.00
CA VAL A 48 28.20 -31.58 1.37
C VAL A 48 28.39 -31.96 2.84
N PHE A 49 27.59 -31.37 3.74
CA PHE A 49 27.74 -31.62 5.18
C PHE A 49 27.11 -32.94 5.66
N PHE A 50 26.06 -33.45 5.02
CA PHE A 50 25.32 -34.63 5.49
C PHE A 50 25.47 -35.88 4.61
N LEU A 51 25.48 -35.74 3.29
CA LEU A 51 25.49 -36.89 2.36
C LEU A 51 26.91 -37.35 2.00
N GLN A 52 27.86 -36.42 1.85
CA GLN A 52 29.21 -36.76 1.43
C GLN A 52 30.04 -37.46 2.52
N ALA A 53 29.65 -37.28 3.78
CA ALA A 53 30.21 -38.00 4.92
C ALA A 53 29.64 -39.42 5.10
N ALA A 54 28.57 -39.79 4.39
CA ALA A 54 28.03 -41.16 4.35
C ALA A 54 28.68 -42.04 3.27
N GLN A 55 29.47 -41.46 2.34
CA GLN A 55 30.12 -42.16 1.22
C GLN A 55 31.57 -42.59 1.47
N THR A 56 32.11 -42.38 2.67
CA THR A 56 33.37 -43.02 3.09
C THR A 56 33.14 -44.50 3.38
N GLN A 57 33.06 -45.31 2.33
CA GLN A 57 33.31 -46.75 2.41
C GLN A 57 34.75 -46.99 2.91
N PRO A 58 34.97 -47.93 3.83
CA PRO A 58 36.30 -48.29 4.32
C PRO A 58 37.03 -49.06 3.21
N ASN A 59 37.98 -48.42 2.54
CA ASN A 59 38.91 -49.17 1.71
C ASN A 59 39.89 -49.88 2.65
N ASN A 60 39.63 -51.16 2.88
CA ASN A 60 40.43 -52.04 3.71
C ASN A 60 41.75 -52.32 2.99
N ASN A 61 42.80 -51.55 3.29
CA ASN A 61 44.18 -51.99 3.15
C ASN A 61 45.13 -51.19 4.06
N ASN A 62 45.52 -51.88 5.13
CA ASN A 62 46.69 -51.76 5.99
C ASN A 62 47.56 -50.49 5.99
N ASN A 63 47.71 -50.03 7.24
CA ASN A 63 48.91 -49.55 7.91
C ASN A 63 49.30 -48.07 7.81
N ASN A 64 49.15 -47.47 9.00
CA ASN A 64 49.92 -46.38 9.57
C ASN A 64 49.62 -44.95 9.13
N ARG A 65 49.29 -44.16 10.18
CA ARG A 65 49.34 -42.70 10.31
C ARG A 65 48.18 -41.90 9.71
N GLN A 66 47.20 -41.71 10.58
CA GLN A 66 46.65 -40.44 11.07
C GLN A 66 45.14 -40.57 11.15
N SER A 67 44.68 -41.02 12.31
CA SER A 67 43.30 -40.86 12.73
C SER A 67 43.02 -39.37 12.94
N PHE A 68 42.77 -38.64 11.86
CA PHE A 68 42.05 -37.38 11.93
C PHE A 68 40.61 -37.70 12.33
N THR A 69 40.41 -37.79 13.65
CA THR A 69 39.23 -37.36 14.39
C THR A 69 37.91 -37.42 13.62
N LYS A 70 37.14 -38.48 13.88
CA LYS A 70 35.72 -38.60 13.52
C LYS A 70 34.98 -37.35 14.04
N ARG A 71 34.57 -36.45 13.15
CA ARG A 71 33.93 -35.18 13.52
C ARG A 71 32.43 -35.39 13.80
N PRO A 72 31.91 -35.07 15.00
CA PRO A 72 30.48 -35.07 15.30
C PRO A 72 29.79 -33.78 14.78
N LEU A 73 30.17 -33.32 13.58
CA LEU A 73 29.71 -32.03 13.04
C LEU A 73 28.28 -32.09 12.47
N HIS A 74 27.74 -33.30 12.29
CA HIS A 74 26.46 -33.54 11.65
C HIS A 74 25.28 -33.12 12.55
N TRP A 75 25.35 -33.42 13.85
CA TRP A 75 24.27 -33.04 14.78
C TRP A 75 24.16 -31.52 14.93
N VAL A 76 25.31 -30.80 14.92
CA VAL A 76 25.34 -29.33 15.04
C VAL A 76 24.77 -28.72 13.77
N GLY A 77 25.19 -29.21 12.61
CA GLY A 77 24.63 -28.78 11.33
C GLY A 77 23.12 -29.01 11.26
N TYR A 78 22.64 -30.17 11.75
CA TYR A 78 21.22 -30.51 11.70
C TYR A 78 20.41 -29.59 12.61
N LEU A 79 20.93 -29.32 13.80
CA LEU A 79 20.32 -28.39 14.75
C LEU A 79 20.28 -26.97 14.18
N LEU A 80 21.35 -26.49 13.53
CA LEU A 80 21.38 -25.19 12.87
C LEU A 80 20.38 -25.10 11.70
N PHE A 81 20.27 -26.15 10.89
CA PHE A 81 19.28 -26.22 9.81
C PHE A 81 17.84 -26.21 10.34
N MET A 82 17.56 -27.01 11.37
CA MET A 82 16.25 -27.02 12.03
C MET A 82 15.92 -25.68 12.70
N LEU A 83 16.91 -25.05 13.34
CA LEU A 83 16.76 -23.70 13.90
C LEU A 83 16.41 -22.70 12.81
N GLN A 84 17.11 -22.75 11.68
CA GLN A 84 16.84 -21.86 10.55
C GLN A 84 15.45 -22.06 9.96
N LEU A 85 15.01 -23.31 9.75
CA LEU A 85 13.65 -23.60 9.31
C LEU A 85 12.62 -23.09 10.32
N GLY A 86 12.86 -23.28 11.62
CA GLY A 86 12.02 -22.75 12.69
C GLY A 86 11.89 -21.22 12.63
N LEU A 87 13.00 -20.51 12.44
CA LEU A 87 13.01 -19.05 12.28
C LEU A 87 12.26 -18.60 11.02
N LEU A 88 12.43 -19.30 9.90
CA LEU A 88 11.72 -19.00 8.65
C LEU A 88 10.22 -19.27 8.78
N THR A 89 9.81 -20.36 9.43
CA THR A 89 8.40 -20.65 9.74
C THR A 89 7.81 -19.58 10.65
N ALA A 90 8.53 -19.13 11.67
CA ALA A 90 8.08 -18.04 12.54
C ALA A 90 7.88 -16.74 11.74
N LYS A 91 8.83 -16.39 10.87
CA LYS A 91 8.72 -15.21 9.99
C LYS A 91 7.57 -15.31 8.98
N LEU A 92 7.35 -16.50 8.43
CA LEU A 92 6.23 -16.76 7.54
C LEU A 92 4.89 -16.61 8.29
N HIS A 93 4.81 -17.10 9.52
CA HIS A 93 3.61 -16.97 10.35
C HIS A 93 3.30 -15.51 10.69
N GLU A 94 4.31 -14.73 11.11
CA GLU A 94 4.21 -13.29 11.33
C GLU A 94 3.69 -12.57 10.08
N ARG A 95 4.25 -12.90 8.91
CA ARG A 95 3.85 -12.31 7.63
C ARG A 95 2.42 -12.69 7.24
N ASN A 96 2.03 -13.95 7.39
CA ASN A 96 0.67 -14.41 7.11
C ASN A 96 -0.36 -13.71 8.01
N HIS A 97 -0.02 -13.51 9.28
CA HIS A 97 -0.85 -12.74 10.20
C HIS A 97 -0.99 -11.28 9.75
N ALA A 98 0.10 -10.63 9.34
CA ALA A 98 0.06 -9.28 8.78
C ALA A 98 -0.84 -9.21 7.52
N TRP A 99 -0.87 -10.27 6.71
CA TRP A 99 -1.65 -10.35 5.46
C TRP A 99 -3.10 -10.80 5.67
N SER A 100 -3.52 -11.07 6.91
CA SER A 100 -4.86 -11.55 7.22
C SER A 100 -5.97 -10.56 6.85
N ASN A 101 -5.68 -9.26 6.90
CA ASN A 101 -6.62 -8.20 6.53
C ASN A 101 -5.88 -6.94 6.05
N SER A 102 -6.58 -6.10 5.28
CA SER A 102 -5.98 -4.90 4.65
C SER A 102 -5.41 -3.92 5.68
N LEU A 103 -6.13 -3.64 6.77
CA LEU A 103 -5.65 -2.74 7.82
C LEU A 103 -4.34 -3.23 8.45
N SER A 104 -4.27 -4.51 8.82
CA SER A 104 -3.06 -5.14 9.39
C SER A 104 -1.91 -5.07 8.40
N LEU A 105 -2.16 -5.34 7.11
CA LEU A 105 -1.15 -5.25 6.07
C LEU A 105 -0.53 -3.86 6.02
N TRP A 106 -1.36 -2.82 5.98
CA TRP A 106 -0.88 -1.44 5.84
C TRP A 106 -0.30 -0.85 7.12
N LEU A 107 -0.81 -1.22 8.30
CA LEU A 107 -0.19 -0.87 9.59
C LEU A 107 1.21 -1.48 9.71
N ASN A 108 1.37 -2.76 9.39
CA ASN A 108 2.68 -3.41 9.39
C ASN A 108 3.61 -2.80 8.33
N ALA A 109 3.10 -2.48 7.14
CA ALA A 109 3.88 -1.81 6.11
C ALA A 109 4.34 -0.41 6.55
N TYR A 110 3.46 0.35 7.21
CA TYR A 110 3.78 1.68 7.74
C TYR A 110 4.81 1.61 8.86
N ALA A 111 4.73 0.63 9.76
CA ALA A 111 5.73 0.41 10.81
C ALA A 111 7.13 0.12 10.23
N VAL A 112 7.21 -0.57 9.09
CA VAL A 112 8.49 -0.89 8.41
C VAL A 112 9.03 0.30 7.60
N ASN A 113 8.15 1.00 6.87
CA ASN A 113 8.55 2.12 6.03
C ASN A 113 7.57 3.30 6.19
N PRO A 114 7.71 4.08 7.27
CA PRO A 114 6.82 5.19 7.57
C PRO A 114 7.07 6.41 6.69
N ARG A 115 8.10 6.40 5.83
CA ARG A 115 8.47 7.52 4.95
C ARG A 115 7.87 7.42 3.54
N SER A 116 7.41 6.24 3.15
CA SER A 116 6.83 6.01 1.82
C SER A 116 5.45 6.66 1.72
N HIS A 117 5.28 7.59 0.79
CA HIS A 117 3.99 8.26 0.55
C HIS A 117 2.89 7.25 0.20
N HIS A 118 3.21 6.25 -0.64
CA HIS A 118 2.29 5.18 -0.98
C HIS A 118 1.84 4.37 0.26
N THR A 119 2.76 4.15 1.20
CA THR A 119 2.44 3.44 2.45
C THR A 119 1.59 4.30 3.38
N MET A 120 1.93 5.59 3.52
CA MET A 120 1.13 6.56 4.28
C MET A 120 -0.30 6.64 3.73
N TYR A 121 -0.45 6.81 2.41
CA TYR A 121 -1.75 6.92 1.76
C TYR A 121 -2.62 5.70 2.03
N ASN A 122 -2.12 4.49 1.72
CA ASN A 122 -2.93 3.29 1.87
C ASN A 122 -3.22 2.96 3.35
N CYS A 123 -2.27 3.22 4.25
CA CYS A 123 -2.49 3.05 5.70
C CYS A 123 -3.55 4.02 6.23
N GLY A 124 -3.43 5.31 5.89
CA GLY A 124 -4.40 6.32 6.26
C GLY A 124 -5.79 6.07 5.66
N TYR A 125 -5.85 5.64 4.40
CA TYR A 125 -7.11 5.27 3.74
C TYR A 125 -7.81 4.11 4.47
N GLU A 126 -7.10 3.02 4.79
CA GLU A 126 -7.68 1.90 5.54
C GLU A 126 -8.10 2.28 6.97
N LEU A 127 -7.32 3.13 7.64
CA LEU A 127 -7.71 3.70 8.94
C LEU A 127 -9.02 4.49 8.82
N SER A 128 -9.18 5.30 7.76
CA SER A 128 -10.40 6.07 7.51
C SER A 128 -11.61 5.16 7.25
N LEU A 129 -11.45 4.04 6.54
CA LEU A 129 -12.50 3.05 6.33
C LEU A 129 -12.94 2.37 7.63
N LYS A 130 -12.04 2.28 8.62
CA LYS A 130 -12.32 1.78 9.98
C LYS A 130 -12.73 2.88 10.95
N GLN A 131 -13.01 4.09 10.46
CA GLN A 131 -13.43 5.25 11.26
C GLN A 131 -12.42 5.67 12.34
N ARG A 132 -11.14 5.30 12.17
CA ARG A 132 -10.02 5.69 13.05
C ARG A 132 -9.41 6.98 12.53
N TYR A 133 -10.20 8.05 12.54
CA TYR A 133 -9.89 9.28 11.81
C TYR A 133 -8.70 10.04 12.38
N GLU A 134 -8.49 10.02 13.69
CA GLU A 134 -7.36 10.67 14.35
C GLU A 134 -6.03 10.02 13.95
N GLU A 135 -5.99 8.69 13.89
CA GLU A 135 -4.81 7.96 13.43
C GLU A 135 -4.61 8.12 11.92
N ALA A 136 -5.70 8.12 11.15
CA ALA A 136 -5.63 8.40 9.72
C ALA A 136 -5.06 9.80 9.46
N GLU A 137 -5.50 10.81 10.22
CA GLU A 137 -5.02 12.19 10.11
C GLU A 137 -3.52 12.27 10.42
N PHE A 138 -3.06 11.63 11.51
CA PHE A 138 -1.65 11.59 11.86
C PHE A 138 -0.78 11.00 10.73
N VAL A 139 -1.23 9.88 10.14
CA VAL A 139 -0.50 9.19 9.07
C VAL A 139 -0.54 9.97 7.75
N LEU A 140 -1.67 10.61 7.42
CA LEU A 140 -1.88 11.30 6.14
C LEU A 140 -1.36 12.74 6.12
N ARG A 141 -1.28 13.42 7.27
CA ARG A 141 -0.87 14.84 7.34
C ARG A 141 0.37 15.17 6.52
N PRO A 142 1.47 14.38 6.53
CA PRO A 142 2.67 14.70 5.75
C PRO A 142 2.44 14.71 4.23
N ILE A 143 1.46 13.96 3.72
CA ILE A 143 1.14 13.85 2.29
C ILE A 143 -0.19 14.51 1.91
N GLY A 144 -0.87 15.15 2.88
CA GLY A 144 -2.14 15.82 2.65
C GLY A 144 -2.02 17.04 1.74
N ASN A 145 -0.85 17.70 1.72
CA ASN A 145 -0.61 18.85 0.87
C ASN A 145 -0.54 18.42 -0.62
N PRO A 146 -1.37 19.02 -1.50
CA PRO A 146 -1.46 18.65 -2.92
C PRO A 146 -0.20 18.94 -3.73
N ARG A 147 0.70 19.79 -3.24
CA ARG A 147 2.02 20.07 -3.83
C ARG A 147 3.08 19.05 -3.45
N VAL A 148 2.86 18.25 -2.40
CA VAL A 148 3.77 17.18 -1.96
C VAL A 148 3.49 15.89 -2.72
N ASP A 149 2.24 15.42 -2.73
CA ASP A 149 1.88 14.10 -3.27
C ASP A 149 0.76 14.12 -4.31
N GLY A 150 0.23 15.31 -4.62
CA GLY A 150 -0.76 15.53 -5.66
C GLY A 150 -2.21 15.67 -5.16
N PRO A 151 -3.08 16.36 -5.92
CA PRO A 151 -4.48 16.60 -5.53
C PRO A 151 -5.33 15.35 -5.27
N SER A 152 -5.00 14.21 -5.90
CA SER A 152 -5.74 12.96 -5.72
C SER A 152 -5.63 12.42 -4.30
N ASN A 153 -4.48 12.57 -3.65
CA ASN A 153 -4.26 12.04 -2.30
C ASN A 153 -4.80 13.01 -1.24
N THR A 154 -4.79 14.31 -1.55
CA THR A 154 -5.46 15.35 -0.75
C THR A 154 -6.93 15.04 -0.51
N PHE A 155 -7.65 14.48 -1.50
CA PHE A 155 -9.05 14.09 -1.34
C PHE A 155 -9.30 13.20 -0.11
N VAL A 156 -8.48 12.16 0.11
CA VAL A 156 -8.65 11.27 1.27
C VAL A 156 -8.38 12.03 2.57
N TYR A 157 -7.34 12.87 2.60
CA TYR A 157 -6.99 13.65 3.78
C TYR A 157 -8.11 14.64 4.17
N VAL A 158 -8.67 15.36 3.20
CA VAL A 158 -9.76 16.31 3.49
C VAL A 158 -11.05 15.62 3.92
N MET A 159 -11.32 14.40 3.43
CA MET A 159 -12.43 13.59 3.93
C MET A 159 -12.19 13.14 5.37
N VAL A 160 -10.95 12.85 5.77
CA VAL A 160 -10.60 12.57 7.17
C VAL A 160 -10.82 13.81 8.04
N LEU A 161 -10.37 14.99 7.59
CA LEU A 161 -10.60 16.26 8.30
C LEU A 161 -12.09 16.58 8.46
N TYR A 162 -12.90 16.34 7.42
CA TYR A 162 -14.36 16.46 7.49
C TYR A 162 -14.96 15.55 8.58
N ASN A 163 -14.55 14.28 8.65
CA ASN A 163 -15.06 13.36 9.68
C ASN A 163 -14.59 13.75 11.09
N LEU A 164 -13.47 14.47 11.22
CA LEU A 164 -13.01 15.10 12.45
C LEU A 164 -13.67 16.47 12.73
N GLN A 165 -14.67 16.87 11.95
CA GLN A 165 -15.38 18.15 12.05
C GLN A 165 -14.47 19.39 11.84
N ARG A 166 -13.37 19.23 11.09
CA ARG A 166 -12.38 20.27 10.79
C ARG A 166 -12.55 20.78 9.36
N CYS A 167 -13.76 21.21 9.01
CA CYS A 167 -14.08 21.67 7.66
C CYS A 167 -13.30 22.93 7.25
N ASP A 168 -13.06 23.85 8.19
CA ASP A 168 -12.27 25.07 7.93
C ASP A 168 -10.87 24.73 7.39
N GLU A 169 -10.21 23.75 8.01
CA GLU A 169 -8.90 23.27 7.56
C GLU A 169 -9.00 22.48 6.26
N ALA A 170 -10.03 21.64 6.12
CA ALA A 170 -10.26 20.85 4.92
C ALA A 170 -10.40 21.72 3.67
N LEU A 171 -11.13 22.84 3.78
CA LEU A 171 -11.35 23.79 2.68
C LEU A 171 -10.05 24.42 2.18
N VAL A 172 -9.11 24.77 3.08
CA VAL A 172 -7.79 25.30 2.70
C VAL A 172 -7.04 24.33 1.78
N TYR A 173 -7.00 23.04 2.14
CA TYR A 173 -6.36 22.02 1.30
C TYR A 173 -7.11 21.79 -0.02
N MET A 174 -8.45 21.88 -0.02
CA MET A 174 -9.24 21.77 -1.26
C MET A 174 -8.98 22.93 -2.22
N ASP A 175 -8.88 24.16 -1.71
CA ASP A 175 -8.55 25.35 -2.51
C ASP A 175 -7.14 25.25 -3.10
N GLU A 176 -6.16 24.81 -2.30
CA GLU A 176 -4.80 24.57 -2.80
C GLU A 176 -4.79 23.44 -3.85
N ALA A 177 -5.58 22.38 -3.65
CA ALA A 177 -5.65 21.26 -4.59
C ALA A 177 -6.28 21.69 -5.92
N LYS A 178 -7.30 22.55 -5.88
CA LYS A 178 -7.91 23.16 -7.07
C LYS A 178 -6.91 24.03 -7.82
N ALA A 179 -6.15 24.87 -7.12
CA ALA A 179 -5.10 25.69 -7.73
C ALA A 179 -4.04 24.84 -8.45
N VAL A 180 -3.60 23.73 -7.84
CA VAL A 180 -2.66 22.79 -8.48
C VAL A 180 -3.26 22.12 -9.71
N LEU A 181 -4.55 21.80 -9.72
CA LEU A 181 -5.22 21.25 -10.90
C LEU A 181 -5.29 22.28 -12.04
N ASP A 182 -5.55 23.55 -11.73
CA ASP A 182 -5.59 24.63 -12.72
C ASP A 182 -4.21 24.93 -13.29
N GLU A 183 -3.16 24.90 -12.45
CA GLU A 183 -1.75 24.96 -12.90
C GLU A 183 -1.43 23.80 -13.88
N LYS A 184 -1.85 22.56 -13.55
CA LYS A 184 -1.65 21.40 -14.43
C LYS A 184 -2.39 21.56 -15.76
N ARG A 185 -3.64 22.00 -15.72
CA ARG A 185 -4.46 22.26 -16.90
C ARG A 185 -3.82 23.33 -17.80
N ALA A 186 -3.30 24.42 -17.21
CA ALA A 186 -2.59 25.47 -17.93
C ALA A 186 -1.26 25.00 -18.53
N SER A 187 -0.52 24.14 -17.83
CA SER A 187 0.75 23.58 -18.33
C SER A 187 0.58 22.64 -19.53
N GLY A 188 -0.61 22.05 -19.68
CA GLY A 188 -0.93 21.12 -20.75
C GLY A 188 -0.12 19.82 -20.70
N GLY A 189 -0.11 19.09 -21.82
CA GLY A 189 0.60 17.82 -21.97
C GLY A 189 -0.29 16.58 -21.79
N VAL A 190 0.20 15.43 -22.24
CA VAL A 190 -0.57 14.18 -22.31
C VAL A 190 -1.09 13.72 -20.94
N ARG A 191 -0.37 14.03 -19.86
CA ARG A 191 -0.75 13.67 -18.48
C ARG A 191 -1.76 14.63 -17.84
N ASN A 192 -1.97 15.81 -18.43
CA ASN A 192 -2.83 16.86 -17.90
C ASN A 192 -4.03 17.14 -18.83
N LEU A 193 -4.39 16.17 -19.67
CA LEU A 193 -5.61 16.25 -20.48
C LEU A 193 -6.83 16.42 -19.56
N PRO A 194 -7.88 17.16 -19.96
CA PRO A 194 -9.03 17.44 -19.11
C PRO A 194 -9.60 16.18 -18.43
N HIS A 195 -9.90 15.14 -19.22
CA HIS A 195 -10.44 13.87 -18.71
C HIS A 195 -9.55 13.14 -17.68
N MET A 196 -8.24 13.45 -17.62
CA MET A 196 -7.32 12.89 -16.62
C MET A 196 -7.41 13.63 -15.27
N LEU A 197 -7.84 14.89 -15.29
CA LEU A 197 -7.96 15.77 -14.13
C LEU A 197 -9.40 15.82 -13.59
N ASP A 198 -10.39 15.68 -14.48
CA ASP A 198 -11.82 15.81 -14.19
C ASP A 198 -12.27 14.88 -13.05
N ARG A 199 -11.73 13.65 -12.98
CA ARG A 199 -12.02 12.72 -11.87
C ARG A 199 -11.55 13.25 -10.51
N THR A 200 -10.34 13.79 -10.46
CA THR A 200 -9.79 14.33 -9.21
C THR A 200 -10.55 15.58 -8.79
N GLU A 201 -10.88 16.45 -9.74
CA GLU A 201 -11.69 17.64 -9.48
C GLU A 201 -13.12 17.30 -9.05
N SER A 202 -13.74 16.30 -9.68
CA SER A 202 -15.05 15.75 -9.28
C SER A 202 -15.03 15.26 -7.83
N ASN A 203 -14.00 14.53 -7.42
CA ASN A 203 -13.84 14.10 -6.02
C ASN A 203 -13.68 15.29 -5.05
N LEU A 204 -12.93 16.32 -5.41
CA LEU A 204 -12.78 17.52 -4.58
C LEU A 204 -14.08 18.30 -4.44
N LEU A 205 -14.91 18.36 -5.50
CA LEU A 205 -16.23 18.97 -5.44
C LEU A 205 -17.18 18.20 -4.49
N VAL A 206 -17.13 16.86 -4.52
CA VAL A 206 -17.87 16.02 -3.56
C VAL A 206 -17.41 16.32 -2.13
N ALA A 207 -16.10 16.37 -1.89
CA ALA A 207 -15.56 16.69 -0.57
C ALA A 207 -15.98 18.09 -0.10
N ARG A 208 -15.96 19.09 -0.99
CA ARG A 208 -16.44 20.45 -0.68
C ARG A 208 -17.92 20.46 -0.33
N ALA A 209 -18.73 19.69 -1.06
CA ALA A 209 -20.15 19.56 -0.78
C ALA A 209 -20.43 18.94 0.61
N HIS A 210 -19.52 18.13 1.15
CA HIS A 210 -19.65 17.62 2.53
C HIS A 210 -19.47 18.72 3.58
N CYS A 211 -18.65 19.74 3.30
CA CYS A 211 -18.42 20.89 4.18
C CYS A 211 -19.33 22.09 3.91
N ALA A 212 -20.26 22.00 2.94
CA ALA A 212 -21.25 23.05 2.70
C ALA A 212 -22.38 22.98 3.73
N ASP A 213 -22.70 24.10 4.36
CA ASP A 213 -23.77 24.22 5.36
C ASP A 213 -25.16 24.14 4.71
N GLU A 214 -25.34 24.86 3.61
CA GLU A 214 -26.62 24.98 2.91
C GLU A 214 -26.89 23.77 2.00
N ILE A 215 -28.08 23.18 2.13
CA ILE A 215 -28.49 22.02 1.30
C ILE A 215 -28.50 22.39 -0.19
N ALA A 216 -28.88 23.63 -0.52
CA ALA A 216 -28.88 24.12 -1.90
C ALA A 216 -27.47 24.16 -2.49
N GLU A 217 -26.49 24.64 -1.74
CA GLU A 217 -25.10 24.68 -2.17
C GLU A 217 -24.52 23.26 -2.30
N LYS A 218 -24.82 22.40 -1.34
CA LYS A 218 -24.44 20.98 -1.40
C LYS A 218 -24.99 20.29 -2.65
N GLY A 219 -26.26 20.54 -2.99
CA GLY A 219 -26.88 20.05 -4.22
C GLY A 219 -26.19 20.57 -5.48
N ARG A 220 -25.87 21.87 -5.53
CA ARG A 220 -25.16 22.50 -6.64
C ARG A 220 -23.78 21.85 -6.86
N LEU A 221 -23.00 21.71 -5.80
CA LEU A 221 -21.65 21.12 -5.85
C LEU A 221 -21.68 19.64 -6.25
N MET A 222 -22.62 18.85 -5.73
CA MET A 222 -22.77 17.44 -6.12
C MET A 222 -23.19 17.29 -7.58
N TYR A 223 -24.06 18.17 -8.08
CA TYR A 223 -24.44 18.19 -9.49
C TYR A 223 -23.24 18.53 -10.39
N GLU A 224 -22.47 19.57 -10.03
CA GLU A 224 -21.25 19.97 -10.72
C GLU A 224 -20.22 18.83 -10.76
N ALA A 225 -20.03 18.12 -9.64
CA ALA A 225 -19.12 16.98 -9.55
C ALA A 225 -19.49 15.84 -10.53
N VAL A 226 -20.78 15.53 -10.67
CA VAL A 226 -21.28 14.48 -11.58
C VAL A 226 -21.21 14.92 -13.04
N GLN A 227 -21.49 16.20 -13.32
CA GLN A 227 -21.36 16.74 -14.67
C GLN A 227 -19.91 16.71 -15.16
N LEU A 228 -18.96 16.98 -14.25
CA LEU A 228 -17.55 17.01 -14.56
C LEU A 228 -16.98 15.62 -14.90
N ASP A 229 -17.34 14.58 -14.14
CA ASP A 229 -17.00 13.19 -14.45
C ASP A 229 -18.21 12.27 -14.24
N GLN A 230 -18.98 12.04 -15.30
CA GLN A 230 -20.15 11.14 -15.28
C GLN A 230 -19.76 9.67 -15.02
N SER A 231 -18.49 9.32 -15.25
CA SER A 231 -17.97 7.97 -14.99
C SER A 231 -17.55 7.75 -13.55
N ASN A 232 -17.59 8.79 -12.69
CA ASN A 232 -17.20 8.70 -11.30
C ASN A 232 -18.33 8.07 -10.45
N PRO A 233 -18.23 6.77 -10.10
CA PRO A 233 -19.31 6.10 -9.38
C PRO A 233 -19.52 6.68 -7.98
N TYR A 234 -18.45 7.21 -7.38
CA TYR A 234 -18.51 7.79 -6.04
C TYR A 234 -19.33 9.08 -6.04
N ALA A 235 -19.04 10.02 -6.96
CA ALA A 235 -19.81 11.25 -7.08
C ALA A 235 -21.30 10.99 -7.37
N VAL A 236 -21.59 10.07 -8.29
CA VAL A 236 -22.96 9.67 -8.63
C VAL A 236 -23.69 9.08 -7.41
N GLN A 237 -23.01 8.21 -6.66
CA GLN A 237 -23.59 7.61 -5.45
C GLN A 237 -23.88 8.66 -4.37
N GLN A 238 -22.95 9.60 -4.11
CA GLN A 238 -23.14 10.65 -3.13
C GLN A 238 -24.25 11.62 -3.53
N ALA A 239 -24.32 12.01 -4.81
CA ALA A 239 -25.39 12.86 -5.33
C ALA A 239 -26.76 12.18 -5.19
N LYS A 240 -26.85 10.88 -5.51
CA LYS A 240 -28.09 10.12 -5.33
C LYS A 240 -28.50 10.03 -3.86
N ALA A 241 -27.57 9.75 -2.96
CA ALA A 241 -27.85 9.67 -1.52
C ALA A 241 -28.36 11.02 -0.96
N LEU A 242 -27.84 12.14 -1.46
CA LEU A 242 -28.34 13.47 -1.12
C LEU A 242 -29.78 13.68 -1.59
N MET A 243 -30.09 13.31 -2.83
CA MET A 243 -31.44 13.43 -3.38
C MET A 243 -32.45 12.59 -2.60
N ASP A 244 -32.11 11.34 -2.28
CA ASP A 244 -32.95 10.45 -1.46
C ASP A 244 -33.23 11.06 -0.06
N ARG A 245 -32.22 11.72 0.53
CA ARG A 245 -32.38 12.43 1.81
C ARG A 245 -33.28 13.65 1.68
N ILE A 246 -33.14 14.45 0.62
CA ILE A 246 -34.00 15.62 0.35
C ILE A 246 -35.45 15.17 0.19
N ASP A 247 -35.71 14.11 -0.57
CA ASP A 247 -37.07 13.59 -0.77
C ASP A 247 -37.69 13.07 0.54
N THR A 248 -36.87 12.47 1.40
CA THR A 248 -37.29 12.07 2.75
C THR A 248 -37.67 13.29 3.59
N LEU A 249 -36.86 14.34 3.57
CA LEU A 249 -37.14 15.59 4.30
C LEU A 249 -38.42 16.28 3.81
N LYS A 250 -38.63 16.32 2.49
CA LYS A 250 -39.87 16.86 1.89
C LYS A 250 -41.11 16.11 2.38
N LYS A 251 -41.08 14.77 2.36
CA LYS A 251 -42.19 13.94 2.87
C LYS A 251 -42.46 14.17 4.35
N LEU A 252 -41.44 14.44 5.15
CA LEU A 252 -41.60 14.78 6.57
C LEU A 252 -42.24 16.17 6.75
N GLN A 253 -41.83 17.15 5.95
CA GLN A 253 -42.42 18.48 5.95
C GLN A 253 -43.90 18.46 5.52
N GLU A 254 -44.25 17.66 4.52
CA GLU A 254 -45.65 17.44 4.11
C GLU A 254 -46.50 16.85 5.24
N LYS A 255 -45.94 15.94 6.03
CA LYS A 255 -46.61 15.33 7.20
C LYS A 255 -46.63 16.23 8.43
N SER A 256 -45.80 17.26 8.49
CA SER A 256 -45.67 18.15 9.65
C SER A 256 -45.36 19.56 9.16
N PRO A 257 -46.38 20.32 8.72
CA PRO A 257 -46.19 21.62 8.07
C PRO A 257 -45.59 22.71 8.97
N HIS A 258 -45.47 22.43 10.28
CA HIS A 258 -44.79 23.28 11.25
C HIS A 258 -43.25 23.13 11.21
N LEU A 259 -42.73 22.07 10.58
CA LEU A 259 -41.30 21.82 10.40
C LEU A 259 -40.83 22.50 9.11
N LYS A 260 -40.30 23.73 9.19
CA LYS A 260 -39.63 24.35 8.03
C LYS A 260 -38.19 23.86 7.95
N ILE A 261 -37.92 23.02 6.95
CA ILE A 261 -36.59 22.44 6.67
C ILE A 261 -35.87 23.22 5.55
N PHE A 262 -36.62 24.03 4.79
CA PHE A 262 -36.15 24.90 3.72
C PHE A 262 -36.74 26.30 3.90
#